data_AF-A0A0M3KH52-F1
#
_entry.id   AF-A0A0M3KH52-F1
#
_cell.length_a   1.000
_cell.length_b   1.000
_cell.length_c   1.000
_cell.angle_alpha   90.00
_cell.angle_beta   90.00
_cell.angle_gamma   90.00
#
_symmetry.space_group_name_H-M   'P 1'
#
loop_
_entity.id
_entity.type
_entity.pdbx_description
1 polymer ?
#
loop_
_entity_poly.entity_id
_entity_poly.type
_entity_poly.pdbx_seq_one_letter_code
_entity_poly.pdbx_strand_id
1 'polypeptide(L)'
;FFRKNPFHGEYTIFAGLEDCLRFIQNFRFSKSDLDFMRRTMPDSVEPAFFDYLATVDCSDVKFYAIKEGSVVFPKVPLITVEGPLAICQLLETTFLNLVNFASLVATNASRFRNVAGNRVQLLEFGLRRAQGPNGGLTASKYCYVGGFDATSNMLAGKLFGIPIKGTQAHSFICSFSTVSDLKCKWGVSRSEVSVGELCAFVAYAIAFPTTFIALIDTYDVLKSGVINFCAVTLALHDAGYRSVGCRIDSGDLSYLSKEVRNTFRKVAAL
;
A
#
# COMPACT_ATOMS: atom_id res chain seq x y z
N PHE A 1 -19.58 -12.72 12.57
CA PHE A 1 -18.52 -13.32 13.42
C PHE A 1 -17.58 -14.12 12.53
N PHE A 2 -16.44 -14.56 13.04
CA PHE A 2 -15.53 -15.47 12.33
C PHE A 2 -15.17 -16.67 13.21
N ARG A 3 -14.62 -17.75 12.63
CA ARG A 3 -14.43 -19.03 13.34
C ARG A 3 -13.02 -19.27 13.87
N LYS A 4 -12.00 -18.72 13.22
CA LYS A 4 -10.59 -18.91 13.56
C LYS A 4 -9.83 -17.62 13.31
N ASN A 5 -8.91 -17.28 14.19
CA ASN A 5 -8.00 -16.16 13.94
C ASN A 5 -7.11 -16.46 12.72
N PRO A 6 -6.81 -15.44 11.91
CA PRO A 6 -5.89 -15.59 10.79
C PRO A 6 -4.46 -15.77 11.29
N PHE A 7 -3.63 -16.33 10.43
CA PHE A 7 -2.18 -16.48 10.65
C PHE A 7 -1.76 -17.23 11.93
N HIS A 8 -2.61 -18.12 12.43
CA HIS A 8 -2.42 -18.81 13.71
C HIS A 8 -2.22 -17.85 14.90
N GLY A 9 -2.75 -16.63 14.79
CA GLY A 9 -2.68 -15.62 15.86
C GLY A 9 -3.75 -15.80 16.94
N GLU A 10 -3.67 -14.98 17.98
CA GLU A 10 -4.61 -14.99 19.11
C GLU A 10 -5.73 -13.95 18.96
N TYR A 11 -5.57 -13.01 18.02
CA TYR A 11 -6.52 -11.93 17.80
C TYR A 11 -6.65 -11.56 16.33
N THR A 12 -7.70 -10.78 16.03
CA THR A 12 -7.92 -10.12 14.73
C THR A 12 -8.22 -8.64 14.98
N ILE A 13 -7.72 -7.75 14.13
CA ILE A 13 -8.12 -6.34 14.12
C ILE A 13 -9.34 -6.21 13.23
N PHE A 14 -10.46 -5.74 13.80
CA PHE A 14 -11.68 -5.52 13.03
C PHE A 14 -11.55 -4.30 12.12
N ALA A 15 -11.80 -4.50 10.83
CA ALA A 15 -11.81 -3.45 9.82
C ALA A 15 -12.76 -3.77 8.67
N GLY A 16 -13.11 -2.76 7.87
CA GLY A 16 -14.05 -2.84 6.75
C GLY A 16 -15.37 -2.11 7.02
N LEU A 17 -15.54 -1.51 8.20
CA LEU A 17 -16.80 -0.93 8.64
C LEU A 17 -17.19 0.28 7.80
N GLU A 18 -16.24 1.18 7.53
CA GLU A 18 -16.52 2.38 6.72
C GLU A 18 -17.00 2.02 5.31
N ASP A 19 -16.40 1.00 4.70
CA ASP A 19 -16.78 0.57 3.35
C ASP A 19 -18.16 -0.10 3.35
N CYS A 20 -18.50 -0.86 4.40
CA CYS A 20 -19.85 -1.38 4.61
C CYS A 20 -20.88 -0.25 4.71
N LEU A 21 -20.61 0.79 5.50
CA LEU A 21 -21.53 1.92 5.65
C LEU A 21 -21.74 2.67 4.33
N ARG A 22 -20.66 2.90 3.57
CA ARG A 22 -20.76 3.50 2.23
C ARG A 22 -21.57 2.64 1.27
N PHE A 23 -21.42 1.32 1.34
CA PHE A 23 -22.23 0.41 0.52
C PHE A 23 -23.71 0.50 0.87
N ILE A 24 -24.08 0.43 2.15
CA ILE A 24 -25.47 0.54 2.62
C ILE A 24 -26.11 1.86 2.14
N GLN A 25 -25.37 2.97 2.25
CA GLN A 25 -25.86 4.29 1.84
C GLN A 25 -26.18 4.40 0.35
N ASN A 26 -25.53 3.58 -0.49
CA ASN A 26 -25.63 3.66 -1.95
C ASN A 26 -26.25 2.40 -2.58
N PHE A 27 -26.69 1.43 -1.78
CA PHE A 27 -27.18 0.16 -2.29
C PHE A 27 -28.51 0.34 -3.03
N ARG A 28 -28.48 0.15 -4.35
CA ARG A 28 -29.65 0.15 -5.25
C ARG A 28 -29.36 -0.74 -6.44
N PHE A 29 -30.41 -1.32 -7.02
CA PHE A 29 -30.31 -1.97 -8.33
C PHE A 29 -30.38 -0.90 -9.43
N SER A 30 -29.42 -0.92 -10.35
CA SER A 30 -29.50 -0.06 -11.52
C SER A 30 -30.53 -0.57 -12.51
N LYS A 31 -31.04 0.30 -13.38
CA LYS A 31 -31.94 -0.10 -14.47
C LYS A 31 -31.31 -1.19 -15.35
N SER A 32 -30.01 -1.09 -15.64
CA SER A 32 -29.28 -2.10 -16.41
C SER A 32 -29.21 -3.46 -15.70
N ASP A 33 -29.09 -3.49 -14.37
CA ASP A 33 -29.09 -4.74 -13.61
C ASP A 33 -30.47 -5.41 -13.71
N LEU A 34 -31.55 -4.65 -13.51
CA LEU A 34 -32.91 -5.16 -13.62
C LEU A 34 -33.22 -5.67 -15.02
N ASP A 35 -32.81 -4.94 -16.07
CA ASP A 35 -33.01 -5.35 -17.47
C ASP A 35 -32.18 -6.58 -17.83
N PHE A 36 -31.02 -6.78 -17.20
CA PHE A 36 -30.27 -8.02 -17.31
C PHE A 36 -30.99 -9.18 -16.62
N MET A 37 -31.43 -8.99 -15.37
CA MET A 37 -32.14 -10.02 -14.61
C MET A 37 -33.42 -10.46 -15.31
N ARG A 38 -34.22 -9.53 -15.87
CA ARG A 38 -35.43 -9.86 -16.65
C ARG A 38 -35.15 -10.75 -17.86
N ARG A 39 -33.99 -10.62 -18.49
CA ARG A 39 -33.61 -11.42 -19.67
C ARG A 39 -33.00 -12.77 -19.32
N THR A 40 -32.42 -12.90 -18.12
CA THR A 40 -31.65 -14.10 -17.73
C THR A 40 -32.44 -15.02 -16.80
N MET A 41 -33.38 -14.48 -16.01
CA MET A 41 -34.22 -15.29 -15.14
C MET A 41 -35.31 -16.03 -15.94
N PRO A 42 -35.80 -17.18 -15.43
CA PRO A 42 -36.89 -17.91 -16.07
C PRO A 42 -38.16 -17.07 -16.21
N ASP A 43 -38.91 -17.28 -17.29
CA ASP A 43 -40.18 -16.59 -17.55
C ASP A 43 -41.27 -16.84 -16.49
N SER A 44 -41.06 -17.81 -15.59
CA SER A 44 -41.93 -18.07 -14.44
C SER A 44 -41.78 -17.07 -13.29
N VAL A 45 -40.79 -16.19 -13.33
CA VAL A 45 -40.61 -15.15 -12.31
C VAL A 45 -41.61 -14.02 -12.53
N GLU A 46 -42.36 -13.69 -11.48
CA GLU A 46 -43.40 -12.67 -11.54
C GLU A 46 -42.82 -11.27 -11.85
N PRO A 47 -43.43 -10.49 -12.76
CA PRO A 47 -42.97 -9.13 -13.07
C PRO A 47 -42.84 -8.22 -11.86
N ALA A 48 -43.75 -8.38 -10.88
CA ALA A 48 -43.78 -7.61 -9.63
C ALA A 48 -42.50 -7.79 -8.79
N PHE A 49 -41.76 -8.90 -8.96
CA PHE A 49 -40.48 -9.10 -8.29
C PHE A 49 -39.43 -8.06 -8.73
N PHE A 50 -39.40 -7.73 -10.02
CA PHE A 50 -38.46 -6.72 -10.55
C PHE A 50 -38.85 -5.30 -10.12
N ASP A 51 -40.15 -5.04 -9.98
CA ASP A 51 -40.66 -3.76 -9.46
C ASP A 51 -40.30 -3.61 -7.97
N TYR A 52 -40.38 -4.70 -7.20
CA TYR A 52 -39.87 -4.75 -5.83
C TYR A 52 -38.35 -4.47 -5.79
N LEU A 53 -37.53 -5.16 -6.59
CA LEU A 53 -36.08 -4.91 -6.61
C LEU A 53 -35.71 -3.47 -7.01
N ALA A 54 -36.52 -2.82 -7.84
CA ALA A 54 -36.32 -1.42 -8.22
C ALA A 54 -36.52 -0.43 -7.05
N THR A 55 -37.31 -0.81 -6.04
CA THR A 55 -37.53 0.00 -4.84
C THR A 55 -36.67 -0.44 -3.65
N VAL A 56 -35.99 -1.60 -3.75
CA VAL A 56 -35.13 -2.13 -2.69
C VAL A 56 -33.97 -1.19 -2.38
N ASP A 57 -33.75 -1.06 -1.08
CA ASP A 57 -33.07 0.04 -0.45
C ASP A 57 -32.66 -0.44 0.97
N CYS A 58 -31.83 0.31 1.71
CA CYS A 58 -31.39 -0.09 3.06
C CYS A 58 -31.95 0.80 4.19
N SER A 59 -33.03 1.54 3.95
CA SER A 59 -33.61 2.49 4.90
C SER A 59 -34.19 1.81 6.15
N ASP A 60 -34.78 0.62 6.00
CA ASP A 60 -35.35 -0.18 7.09
C ASP A 60 -34.33 -1.13 7.77
N VAL A 61 -33.04 -0.98 7.47
CA VAL A 61 -31.97 -1.80 8.04
C VAL A 61 -31.33 -1.10 9.24
N LYS A 62 -31.38 -1.73 10.41
CA LYS A 62 -30.58 -1.36 11.58
C LYS A 62 -29.24 -2.08 11.54
N PHE A 63 -28.19 -1.34 11.85
CA PHE A 63 -26.83 -1.81 11.75
C PHE A 63 -26.07 -1.53 13.06
N TYR A 64 -25.57 -2.58 13.69
CA TYR A 64 -24.78 -2.52 14.92
C TYR A 64 -23.39 -3.10 14.65
N ALA A 65 -22.33 -2.44 15.09
CA ALA A 65 -20.98 -2.95 14.89
C ALA A 65 -20.03 -2.58 16.04
N ILE A 66 -19.01 -3.42 16.22
CA ILE A 66 -17.83 -3.07 17.01
C ILE A 66 -17.12 -1.89 16.32
N LYS A 67 -16.43 -1.03 17.08
CA LYS A 67 -15.64 0.07 16.49
C LYS A 67 -14.49 -0.49 15.64
N GLU A 68 -14.30 0.08 14.45
CA GLU A 68 -13.14 -0.24 13.59
C GLU A 68 -11.81 0.01 14.32
N GLY A 69 -10.83 -0.85 14.11
CA GLY A 69 -9.55 -0.86 14.84
C GLY A 69 -9.59 -1.64 16.16
N SER A 70 -10.74 -2.13 16.61
CA SER A 70 -10.84 -2.94 17.83
C SER A 70 -10.22 -4.32 17.65
N VAL A 71 -9.65 -4.84 18.73
CA VAL A 71 -9.24 -6.23 18.84
C VAL A 71 -10.49 -7.10 19.02
N VAL A 72 -10.66 -8.11 18.16
CA VAL A 72 -11.83 -9.00 18.13
C VAL A 72 -11.42 -10.47 18.09
N PHE A 73 -12.34 -11.33 18.53
CA PHE A 73 -12.09 -12.76 18.75
C PHE A 73 -13.11 -13.65 18.02
N PRO A 74 -12.74 -14.92 17.75
CA PRO A 74 -13.65 -15.86 17.10
C PRO A 74 -14.96 -16.04 17.86
N LYS A 75 -16.03 -16.34 17.13
CA LYS A 75 -17.39 -16.61 17.65
C LYS A 75 -18.05 -15.43 18.37
N VAL A 76 -17.51 -14.21 18.25
CA VAL A 76 -18.15 -12.97 18.70
C VAL A 76 -18.74 -12.24 17.48
N PRO A 77 -20.00 -11.77 17.54
CA PRO A 77 -20.57 -10.91 16.51
C PRO A 77 -19.75 -9.63 16.33
N LEU A 78 -19.33 -9.34 15.09
CA LEU A 78 -18.60 -8.11 14.75
C LEU A 78 -19.55 -7.03 14.25
N ILE A 79 -20.50 -7.46 13.42
CA ILE A 79 -21.58 -6.69 12.83
C ILE A 79 -22.85 -7.50 13.04
N THR A 80 -23.92 -6.84 13.44
CA THR A 80 -25.29 -7.36 13.51
C THR A 80 -26.16 -6.50 12.61
N VAL A 81 -26.89 -7.14 11.70
CA VAL A 81 -27.81 -6.51 10.76
C VAL A 81 -29.21 -6.98 11.10
N GLU A 82 -30.14 -6.05 11.31
CA GLU A 82 -31.55 -6.31 11.64
C GLU A 82 -32.43 -5.54 10.64
N GLY A 83 -33.40 -6.22 10.03
CA GLY A 83 -34.30 -5.61 9.05
C GLY A 83 -35.05 -6.65 8.22
N PRO A 84 -35.65 -6.26 7.09
CA PRO A 84 -36.35 -7.19 6.21
C PRO A 84 -35.41 -8.29 5.70
N LEU A 85 -35.89 -9.54 5.73
CA LEU A 85 -35.08 -10.73 5.46
C LEU A 85 -34.39 -10.67 4.09
N ALA A 86 -35.12 -10.29 3.04
CA ALA A 86 -34.59 -10.23 1.69
C ALA A 86 -33.41 -9.24 1.58
N ILE A 87 -33.50 -8.09 2.23
CA ILE A 87 -32.45 -7.07 2.20
C ILE A 87 -31.24 -7.56 3.00
N CYS A 88 -31.45 -8.05 4.23
CA CYS A 88 -30.36 -8.56 5.07
C CYS A 88 -29.57 -9.68 4.37
N GLN A 89 -30.28 -10.56 3.66
CA GLN A 89 -29.67 -11.66 2.90
C GLN A 89 -28.82 -11.16 1.71
N LEU A 90 -29.24 -10.10 1.02
CA LEU A 90 -28.48 -9.50 -0.09
C LEU A 90 -27.18 -8.84 0.38
N LEU A 91 -27.15 -8.31 1.60
CA LEU A 91 -25.97 -7.65 2.16
C LEU A 91 -24.84 -8.62 2.54
N GLU A 92 -25.15 -9.91 2.77
CA GLU A 92 -24.22 -10.91 3.30
C GLU A 92 -22.93 -10.99 2.47
N THR A 93 -23.06 -11.22 1.16
CA THR A 93 -21.91 -11.43 0.27
C THR A 93 -20.97 -10.24 0.25
N THR A 94 -21.51 -9.03 0.13
CA THR A 94 -20.70 -7.81 0.07
C THR A 94 -20.02 -7.54 1.41
N PHE A 95 -20.72 -7.70 2.52
CA PHE A 95 -20.13 -7.47 3.84
C PHE A 95 -19.03 -8.49 4.15
N LEU A 96 -19.24 -9.76 3.81
CA LEU A 96 -18.19 -10.77 3.94
C LEU A 96 -16.97 -10.39 3.12
N ASN A 97 -17.14 -9.88 1.89
CA ASN A 97 -16.01 -9.47 1.06
C ASN A 97 -15.24 -8.29 1.68
N LEU A 98 -15.95 -7.22 2.04
CA LEU A 98 -15.36 -6.00 2.59
C LEU A 98 -14.65 -6.24 3.93
N VAL A 99 -15.33 -6.91 4.86
CA VAL A 99 -14.83 -7.10 6.24
C VAL A 99 -13.71 -8.12 6.30
N ASN A 100 -13.82 -9.26 5.59
CA ASN A 100 -12.79 -10.29 5.67
C ASN A 100 -11.46 -9.80 5.12
N PHE A 101 -11.47 -9.13 3.96
CA PHE A 101 -10.22 -8.62 3.37
C PHE A 101 -9.61 -7.53 4.25
N ALA A 102 -10.41 -6.54 4.66
CA ALA A 102 -9.94 -5.44 5.49
C ALA A 102 -9.34 -5.91 6.81
N SER A 103 -10.06 -6.77 7.53
CA SER A 103 -9.63 -7.31 8.83
C SER A 103 -8.36 -8.18 8.68
N LEU A 104 -8.26 -8.96 7.60
CA LEU A 104 -7.08 -9.78 7.34
C LEU A 104 -5.82 -8.93 7.11
N VAL A 105 -5.94 -7.88 6.29
CA VAL A 105 -4.84 -6.95 5.98
C VAL A 105 -4.43 -6.18 7.23
N ALA A 106 -5.39 -5.59 7.96
CA ALA A 106 -5.12 -4.85 9.19
C ALA A 106 -4.45 -5.73 10.26
N THR A 107 -4.91 -6.97 10.41
CA THR A 107 -4.30 -7.93 11.34
C THR A 107 -2.87 -8.27 10.94
N ASN A 108 -2.60 -8.49 9.65
CA ASN A 108 -1.24 -8.79 9.21
C ASN A 108 -0.30 -7.59 9.39
N ALA A 109 -0.77 -6.38 9.10
CA ALA A 109 -0.03 -5.16 9.33
C ALA A 109 0.31 -4.96 10.81
N SER A 110 -0.64 -5.25 11.72
CA SER A 110 -0.42 -5.23 13.18
C SER A 110 0.67 -6.22 13.60
N ARG A 111 0.71 -7.41 12.99
CA ARG A 111 1.78 -8.39 13.26
C ARG A 111 3.16 -7.87 12.85
N PHE A 112 3.27 -7.23 11.69
CA PHE A 112 4.53 -6.59 11.28
C PHE A 112 4.92 -5.44 12.20
N ARG A 113 3.97 -4.58 12.60
CA ARG A 113 4.21 -3.52 13.58
C ARG A 113 4.74 -4.08 14.89
N ASN A 114 4.14 -5.14 15.42
CA ASN A 114 4.59 -5.77 16.66
C ASN A 114 6.03 -6.29 16.57
N VAL A 115 6.41 -6.89 15.44
CA VAL A 115 7.79 -7.39 15.23
C VAL A 115 8.79 -6.25 15.03
N ALA A 116 8.42 -5.21 14.27
CA ALA A 116 9.29 -4.07 13.98
C ALA A 116 9.44 -3.09 15.17
N GLY A 117 8.46 -3.09 16.08
CA GLY A 117 8.38 -2.14 17.20
C GLY A 117 8.01 -0.72 16.76
N ASN A 118 8.00 0.22 17.71
CA ASN A 118 7.50 1.59 17.48
C ASN A 118 8.53 2.58 16.94
N ARG A 119 9.80 2.16 16.81
CA ARG A 119 10.91 3.05 16.39
C ARG A 119 11.19 2.98 14.89
N VAL A 120 10.77 1.89 14.24
CA VAL A 120 11.02 1.65 12.82
C VAL A 120 9.82 2.14 12.03
N GLN A 121 10.07 2.91 10.97
CA GLN A 121 9.02 3.28 10.04
C GLN A 121 8.68 2.12 9.11
N LEU A 122 7.40 1.77 9.02
CA LEU A 122 6.85 0.74 8.14
C LEU A 122 6.12 1.40 6.97
N LEU A 123 6.51 1.04 5.75
CA LEU A 123 5.97 1.60 4.51
C LEU A 123 5.27 0.50 3.70
N GLU A 124 4.04 0.76 3.26
CA GLU A 124 3.25 -0.17 2.47
C GLU A 124 3.48 0.07 0.98
N PHE A 125 4.28 -0.80 0.33
CA PHE A 125 4.61 -0.74 -1.11
C PHE A 125 4.08 -1.96 -1.90
N GLY A 126 3.02 -2.60 -1.41
CA GLY A 126 2.39 -3.79 -1.97
C GLY A 126 1.44 -3.52 -3.14
N LEU A 127 1.16 -2.25 -3.47
CA LEU A 127 0.25 -1.82 -4.55
C LEU A 127 0.40 -2.65 -5.84
N ARG A 128 1.64 -2.90 -6.28
CA ARG A 128 1.95 -3.61 -7.54
C ARG A 128 1.52 -5.08 -7.59
N ARG A 129 1.15 -5.68 -6.44
CA ARG A 129 0.66 -7.07 -6.33
C ARG A 129 -0.71 -7.15 -5.66
N ALA A 130 -1.32 -6.02 -5.34
CA ALA A 130 -2.64 -6.00 -4.75
C ALA A 130 -3.69 -6.47 -5.75
N GLN A 131 -4.75 -7.10 -5.25
CA GLN A 131 -5.70 -7.84 -6.08
C GLN A 131 -6.73 -6.93 -6.75
N GLY A 132 -6.75 -6.93 -8.08
CA GLY A 132 -7.73 -6.22 -8.87
C GLY A 132 -7.66 -4.68 -8.77
N PRO A 133 -8.60 -3.97 -9.39
CA PRO A 133 -8.56 -2.50 -9.49
C PRO A 133 -8.60 -1.78 -8.14
N ASN A 134 -9.38 -2.30 -7.19
CA ASN A 134 -9.60 -1.68 -5.88
C ASN A 134 -8.69 -2.23 -4.78
N GLY A 135 -8.13 -3.43 -4.94
CA GLY A 135 -7.37 -4.07 -3.86
C GLY A 135 -6.14 -3.29 -3.43
N GLY A 136 -5.53 -2.53 -4.35
CA GLY A 136 -4.44 -1.61 -4.02
C GLY A 136 -4.84 -0.52 -3.04
N LEU A 137 -5.95 0.15 -3.30
CA LEU A 137 -6.49 1.21 -2.45
C LEU A 137 -6.87 0.67 -1.07
N THR A 138 -7.62 -0.43 -1.06
CA THR A 138 -8.14 -1.07 0.15
C THR A 138 -6.99 -1.63 1.01
N ALA A 139 -6.00 -2.28 0.40
CA ALA A 139 -4.83 -2.79 1.12
C ALA A 139 -4.02 -1.66 1.77
N SER A 140 -3.75 -0.57 1.04
CA SER A 140 -3.02 0.59 1.58
C SER A 140 -3.74 1.20 2.80
N LYS A 141 -5.06 1.36 2.72
CA LYS A 141 -5.89 1.84 3.83
C LYS A 141 -5.73 0.97 5.07
N TYR A 142 -5.95 -0.33 4.93
CA TYR A 142 -5.99 -1.22 6.09
C TYR A 142 -4.60 -1.61 6.61
N CYS A 143 -3.55 -1.52 5.80
CA CYS A 143 -2.18 -1.57 6.31
C CYS A 143 -1.89 -0.37 7.24
N TYR A 144 -2.35 0.82 6.89
CA TYR A 144 -2.21 2.01 7.72
C TYR A 144 -2.98 1.87 9.04
N VAL A 145 -4.25 1.42 8.98
CA VAL A 145 -5.05 1.09 10.18
C VAL A 145 -4.35 0.05 11.06
N GLY A 146 -3.71 -0.95 10.45
CA GLY A 146 -2.94 -1.97 11.17
C GLY A 146 -1.60 -1.49 11.73
N GLY A 147 -1.20 -0.23 11.48
CA GLY A 147 -0.04 0.38 12.11
C GLY A 147 1.16 0.65 11.20
N PHE A 148 0.99 0.60 9.88
CA PHE A 148 2.00 1.13 8.95
C PHE A 148 1.97 2.68 8.95
N ASP A 149 3.09 3.33 8.65
CA ASP A 149 3.23 4.78 8.77
C ASP A 149 2.95 5.54 7.46
N ALA A 150 3.09 4.86 6.31
CA ALA A 150 2.92 5.47 4.99
C ALA A 150 2.67 4.42 3.90
N THR A 151 2.25 4.86 2.72
CA THR A 151 2.05 4.02 1.52
C THR A 151 2.66 4.68 0.28
N SER A 152 2.95 3.89 -0.76
CA SER A 152 3.23 4.40 -2.10
C SER A 152 1.99 4.73 -2.92
N ASN A 153 0.80 4.38 -2.43
CA ASN A 153 -0.45 4.54 -3.17
C ASN A 153 -1.00 5.97 -3.09
N MET A 154 -0.75 6.75 -4.14
CA MET A 154 -1.23 8.14 -4.27
C MET A 154 -2.75 8.29 -4.07
N LEU A 155 -3.55 7.32 -4.53
CA LEU A 155 -5.01 7.39 -4.39
C LEU A 155 -5.43 7.23 -2.92
N ALA A 156 -4.73 6.40 -2.15
CA ALA A 156 -4.97 6.24 -0.73
C ALA A 156 -4.64 7.53 0.03
N GLY A 157 -3.54 8.21 -0.32
CA GLY A 157 -3.22 9.53 0.23
C GLY A 157 -4.27 10.59 -0.11
N LYS A 158 -4.77 10.59 -1.35
CA LYS A 158 -5.80 11.53 -1.80
C LYS A 158 -7.13 11.34 -1.07
N LEU A 159 -7.60 10.10 -0.91
CA LEU A 159 -8.93 9.81 -0.37
C LEU A 159 -8.96 9.73 1.15
N PHE A 160 -7.88 9.27 1.78
CA PHE A 160 -7.85 8.96 3.21
C PHE A 160 -6.82 9.78 3.99
N GLY A 161 -6.06 10.66 3.33
CA GLY A 161 -5.04 11.47 3.99
C GLY A 161 -3.83 10.67 4.49
N ILE A 162 -3.65 9.44 4.01
CA ILE A 162 -2.53 8.57 4.43
C ILE A 162 -1.21 9.17 3.94
N PRO A 163 -0.17 9.28 4.79
CA PRO A 163 1.12 9.80 4.37
C PRO A 163 1.70 9.01 3.18
N ILE A 164 2.15 9.73 2.17
CA ILE A 164 2.74 9.13 0.98
C ILE A 164 4.27 9.11 1.08
N LYS A 165 4.84 7.94 0.76
CA LYS A 165 6.29 7.76 0.59
C LYS A 165 6.57 6.99 -0.70
N GLY A 166 7.61 7.38 -1.40
CA GLY A 166 8.05 6.73 -2.63
C GLY A 166 9.50 7.12 -2.93
N THR A 167 10.18 6.26 -3.68
CA THR A 167 11.56 6.49 -4.12
C THR A 167 11.68 6.13 -5.60
N GLN A 168 12.90 6.13 -6.12
CA GLN A 168 13.21 5.63 -7.46
C GLN A 168 12.86 4.13 -7.62
N ALA A 169 12.61 3.74 -8.87
CA ALA A 169 12.47 2.35 -9.29
C ALA A 169 13.69 1.91 -10.11
N HIS A 170 13.96 0.60 -10.16
CA HIS A 170 15.07 0.07 -10.98
C HIS A 170 14.96 0.50 -12.45
N SER A 171 13.75 0.55 -13.01
CA SER A 171 13.53 0.99 -14.39
C SER A 171 14.00 2.41 -14.67
N PHE A 172 13.93 3.31 -13.68
CA PHE A 172 14.47 4.66 -13.80
C PHE A 172 16.00 4.64 -13.85
N ILE A 173 16.66 3.78 -13.06
CA ILE A 173 18.12 3.69 -13.08
C ILE A 173 18.60 3.07 -14.40
N CYS A 174 17.97 1.97 -14.83
CA CYS A 174 18.34 1.29 -16.07
C CYS A 174 18.07 2.11 -17.34
N SER A 175 17.28 3.20 -17.28
CA SER A 175 17.09 4.07 -18.45
C SER A 175 18.27 5.00 -18.73
N PHE A 176 19.28 5.03 -17.86
CA PHE A 176 20.52 5.78 -18.06
C PHE A 176 21.65 4.82 -18.43
N SER A 177 22.32 5.12 -19.52
CA SER A 177 23.42 4.32 -20.06
C SER A 177 24.76 5.06 -20.00
N THR A 178 24.73 6.39 -20.16
CA THR A 178 25.91 7.23 -20.35
C THR A 178 25.73 8.63 -19.76
N VAL A 179 26.83 9.38 -19.63
CA VAL A 179 26.81 10.80 -19.21
C VAL A 179 26.01 11.68 -20.18
N SER A 180 25.88 11.27 -21.45
CA SER A 180 25.05 11.97 -22.44
C SER A 180 23.55 11.96 -22.10
N ASP A 181 23.09 11.06 -21.25
CA ASP A 181 21.69 10.99 -20.81
C ASP A 181 21.37 12.06 -19.75
N LEU A 182 22.39 12.71 -19.19
CA LEU A 182 22.22 13.87 -18.32
C LEU A 182 22.00 15.15 -19.13
N LYS A 183 20.96 15.91 -18.80
CA LYS A 183 20.76 17.27 -19.33
C LYS A 183 21.80 18.28 -18.83
N CYS A 184 22.65 17.92 -17.85
CA CYS A 184 23.67 18.77 -17.24
C CYS A 184 25.00 18.02 -17.14
N LYS A 185 26.13 18.68 -17.46
CA LYS A 185 27.47 18.05 -17.45
C LYS A 185 28.07 18.09 -16.03
N TRP A 186 28.45 16.93 -15.50
CA TRP A 186 29.14 16.78 -14.20
C TRP A 186 30.39 15.88 -14.35
N GLY A 187 31.48 16.23 -13.66
CA GLY A 187 32.76 15.52 -13.74
C GLY A 187 32.79 14.31 -12.80
N VAL A 188 32.98 13.10 -13.35
CA VAL A 188 32.98 11.85 -12.56
C VAL A 188 34.09 10.90 -13.04
N SER A 189 34.83 10.31 -12.09
CA SER A 189 35.82 9.24 -12.28
C SER A 189 35.18 7.88 -12.65
N ARG A 190 35.89 7.06 -13.45
CA ARG A 190 35.30 6.04 -14.35
C ARG A 190 35.68 4.56 -14.10
N SER A 191 36.51 4.22 -13.13
CA SER A 191 37.23 2.93 -13.21
C SER A 191 36.49 1.68 -12.74
N GLU A 192 35.44 1.76 -11.90
CA GLU A 192 34.78 0.54 -11.36
C GLU A 192 33.25 0.65 -11.19
N VAL A 193 32.67 1.82 -11.50
CA VAL A 193 31.32 2.19 -11.07
C VAL A 193 30.39 2.37 -12.27
N SER A 194 29.12 1.95 -12.16
CA SER A 194 28.14 2.13 -13.23
C SER A 194 27.88 3.62 -13.47
N VAL A 195 28.34 4.10 -14.63
CA VAL A 195 28.18 5.51 -15.04
C VAL A 195 26.70 5.86 -15.23
N GLY A 196 25.90 4.94 -15.77
CA GLY A 196 24.45 5.12 -15.92
C GLY A 196 23.74 5.25 -14.57
N GLU A 197 24.11 4.42 -13.58
CA GLU A 197 23.55 4.51 -12.23
C GLU A 197 23.84 5.85 -11.57
N LEU A 198 25.07 6.35 -11.71
CA LEU A 198 25.41 7.66 -11.20
C LEU A 198 24.61 8.78 -11.88
N CYS A 199 24.46 8.71 -13.21
CA CYS A 199 23.69 9.67 -13.96
C CYS A 199 22.23 9.69 -13.48
N ALA A 200 21.64 8.53 -13.22
CA ALA A 200 20.31 8.44 -12.64
C ALA A 200 20.24 9.11 -11.26
N PHE A 201 21.23 8.89 -10.40
CA PHE A 201 21.27 9.49 -9.07
C PHE A 201 21.41 11.02 -9.14
N VAL A 202 22.30 11.54 -9.99
CA VAL A 202 22.44 12.99 -10.20
C VAL A 202 21.14 13.59 -10.75
N ALA A 203 20.52 12.95 -11.75
CA ALA A 203 19.26 13.42 -12.31
C ALA A 203 18.15 13.48 -11.25
N TYR A 204 18.06 12.48 -10.39
CA TYR A 204 17.09 12.46 -9.29
C TYR A 204 17.42 13.48 -8.20
N ALA A 205 18.70 13.67 -7.87
CA ALA A 205 19.15 14.67 -6.91
C ALA A 205 18.85 16.10 -7.37
N ILE A 206 18.97 16.39 -8.66
CA ILE A 206 18.59 17.68 -9.24
C ILE A 206 17.07 17.92 -9.08
N ALA A 207 16.26 16.88 -9.33
CA ALA A 207 14.80 17.00 -9.22
C ALA A 207 14.31 17.04 -7.75
N PHE A 208 14.99 16.34 -6.84
CA PHE A 208 14.58 16.14 -5.45
C PHE A 208 15.74 16.34 -4.46
N PRO A 209 16.35 17.54 -4.39
CA PRO A 209 17.59 17.76 -3.65
C PRO A 209 17.43 17.63 -2.14
N THR A 210 16.24 17.93 -1.60
CA THR A 210 15.94 17.86 -0.16
C THR A 210 15.42 16.49 0.30
N THR A 211 15.00 15.64 -0.64
CA THR A 211 14.39 14.33 -0.34
C THR A 211 15.11 13.19 -1.05
N PHE A 212 16.39 13.37 -1.35
CA PHE A 212 17.18 12.41 -2.12
C PHE A 212 17.31 11.07 -1.39
N ILE A 213 16.72 10.02 -1.97
CA ILE A 213 16.89 8.62 -1.57
C ILE A 213 17.30 7.82 -2.80
N ALA A 214 18.46 7.17 -2.75
CA ALA A 214 18.98 6.38 -3.87
C ALA A 214 18.68 4.89 -3.73
N LEU A 215 18.36 4.22 -4.85
CA LEU A 215 18.25 2.77 -4.92
C LEU A 215 19.60 2.19 -5.35
N ILE A 216 20.30 1.52 -4.44
CA ILE A 216 21.73 1.23 -4.60
C ILE A 216 22.03 -0.21 -5.03
N ASP A 217 21.03 -1.03 -5.31
CA ASP A 217 21.19 -2.45 -5.64
C ASP A 217 20.79 -2.79 -7.08
N THR A 218 20.86 -1.82 -8.01
CA THR A 218 20.54 -2.08 -9.42
C THR A 218 21.63 -2.91 -10.11
N TYR A 219 22.91 -2.64 -9.79
CA TYR A 219 24.05 -3.39 -10.34
C TYR A 219 24.80 -4.16 -9.25
N ASP A 220 25.48 -3.43 -8.35
CA ASP A 220 26.18 -4.00 -7.20
C ASP A 220 26.16 -2.98 -6.05
N VAL A 221 25.69 -3.42 -4.88
CA VAL A 221 25.52 -2.54 -3.71
C VAL A 221 26.84 -1.93 -3.25
N LEU A 222 27.90 -2.74 -3.16
CA LEU A 222 29.14 -2.34 -2.51
C LEU A 222 30.15 -1.76 -3.51
N LYS A 223 30.16 -2.28 -4.74
CA LYS A 223 31.10 -1.86 -5.80
C LYS A 223 30.59 -0.71 -6.66
N SER A 224 29.28 -0.44 -6.66
CA SER A 224 28.70 0.63 -7.48
C SER A 224 27.77 1.54 -6.68
N GLY A 225 26.63 1.02 -6.22
CA GLY A 225 25.54 1.85 -5.72
C GLY A 225 25.89 2.69 -4.50
N VAL A 226 26.58 2.12 -3.50
CA VAL A 226 26.98 2.87 -2.30
C VAL A 226 28.02 3.95 -2.62
N ILE A 227 28.94 3.67 -3.55
CA ILE A 227 29.99 4.61 -3.97
C ILE A 227 29.35 5.79 -4.71
N ASN A 228 28.47 5.49 -5.67
CA ASN A 228 27.68 6.48 -6.39
C ASN A 228 26.83 7.34 -5.44
N PHE A 229 26.15 6.71 -4.48
CA PHE A 229 25.36 7.42 -3.48
C PHE A 229 26.20 8.38 -2.64
N CYS A 230 27.40 7.96 -2.20
CA CYS A 230 28.30 8.83 -1.43
C CYS A 230 28.77 10.01 -2.27
N ALA A 231 29.14 9.80 -3.53
CA ALA A 231 29.57 10.87 -4.43
C ALA A 231 28.48 11.94 -4.61
N VAL A 232 27.24 11.52 -4.89
CA VAL A 232 26.09 12.46 -5.03
C VAL A 232 25.73 13.11 -3.70
N THR A 233 25.85 12.40 -2.58
CA THR A 233 25.58 12.96 -1.25
C THR A 233 26.57 14.06 -0.88
N LEU A 234 27.87 13.88 -1.15
CA LEU A 234 28.88 14.91 -0.91
C LEU A 234 28.64 16.13 -1.80
N ALA A 235 28.35 15.90 -3.08
CA ALA A 235 27.95 16.97 -4.01
C ALA A 235 26.72 17.76 -3.52
N LEU A 236 25.70 17.07 -3.03
CA LEU A 236 24.52 17.72 -2.45
C LEU A 236 24.87 18.52 -1.19
N HIS A 237 25.74 17.98 -0.33
CA HIS A 237 26.20 18.64 0.88
C HIS A 237 26.95 19.95 0.56
N ASP A 238 27.85 19.92 -0.42
CA ASP A 238 28.57 21.12 -0.87
C ASP A 238 27.61 22.18 -1.46
N ALA A 239 26.50 21.74 -2.03
CA ALA A 239 25.42 22.59 -2.51
C ALA A 239 24.43 23.03 -1.41
N GLY A 240 24.67 22.70 -0.14
CA GLY A 240 23.83 23.08 1.01
C GLY A 240 22.60 22.20 1.25
N TYR A 241 22.51 21.05 0.57
CA TYR A 241 21.43 20.08 0.73
C TYR A 241 21.86 18.87 1.57
N ARG A 242 20.89 18.10 2.05
CA ARG A 242 21.13 16.87 2.82
C ARG A 242 20.37 15.71 2.22
N SER A 243 21.08 14.62 1.91
CA SER A 243 20.45 13.37 1.49
C SER A 243 19.68 12.71 2.64
N VAL A 244 18.63 11.97 2.30
CA VAL A 244 17.76 11.30 3.28
C VAL A 244 18.23 9.87 3.54
N GLY A 245 18.67 9.13 2.52
CA GLY A 245 19.19 7.78 2.69
C GLY A 245 19.30 6.96 1.41
N CYS A 246 19.36 5.64 1.55
CA CYS A 246 19.42 4.69 0.44
C CYS A 246 18.46 3.51 0.65
N ARG A 247 18.08 2.83 -0.43
CA ARG A 247 17.22 1.63 -0.45
C ARG A 247 17.99 0.44 -1.03
N ILE A 248 17.81 -0.72 -0.41
CA ILE A 248 18.29 -2.04 -0.84
C ILE A 248 17.06 -2.95 -0.89
N ASP A 249 16.81 -3.61 -2.02
CA ASP A 249 15.64 -4.47 -2.26
C ASP A 249 16.03 -5.96 -2.43
N SER A 250 17.34 -6.26 -2.50
CA SER A 250 17.86 -7.60 -2.77
C SER A 250 19.13 -7.94 -1.96
N GLY A 251 19.46 -9.24 -1.90
CA GLY A 251 20.62 -9.77 -1.17
C GLY A 251 20.37 -9.96 0.34
N ASP A 252 21.45 -10.23 1.09
CA ASP A 252 21.39 -10.31 2.55
C ASP A 252 21.31 -8.89 3.15
N LEU A 253 20.09 -8.44 3.43
CA LEU A 253 19.82 -7.10 3.96
C LEU A 253 20.49 -6.86 5.33
N SER A 254 20.70 -7.90 6.14
CA SER A 254 21.36 -7.79 7.45
C SER A 254 22.85 -7.51 7.30
N TYR A 255 23.51 -8.24 6.39
CA TYR A 255 24.91 -8.02 6.06
C TYR A 255 25.12 -6.68 5.33
N LEU A 256 24.37 -6.45 4.24
CA LEU A 256 24.53 -5.28 3.38
C LEU A 256 24.28 -3.98 4.13
N SER A 257 23.28 -3.93 5.02
CA SER A 257 23.01 -2.72 5.83
C SER A 257 24.18 -2.35 6.75
N LYS A 258 24.90 -3.33 7.31
CA LYS A 258 26.08 -3.10 8.16
C LYS A 258 27.27 -2.61 7.34
N GLU A 259 27.52 -3.23 6.18
CA GLU A 259 28.61 -2.82 5.29
C GLU A 259 28.40 -1.42 4.73
N VAL A 260 27.18 -1.10 4.26
CA VAL A 260 26.83 0.25 3.81
C VAL A 260 27.05 1.28 4.93
N ARG A 261 26.64 0.96 6.18
CA ARG A 261 26.87 1.84 7.33
C ARG A 261 28.36 2.02 7.63
N ASN A 262 29.18 0.98 7.47
CA ASN A 262 30.63 1.06 7.63
C ASN A 262 31.26 1.96 6.57
N THR A 263 30.83 1.85 5.31
CA THR A 263 31.27 2.77 4.23
C THR A 263 30.93 4.21 4.56
N PHE A 264 29.71 4.50 5.07
CA PHE A 264 29.34 5.86 5.48
C PHE A 264 30.25 6.41 6.59
N ARG A 265 30.63 5.58 7.58
CA ARG A 265 31.57 5.99 8.64
C ARG A 265 32.96 6.28 8.09
N LYS A 266 33.45 5.49 7.13
CA LYS A 266 34.75 5.70 6.49
C LYS A 266 34.78 7.00 5.69
N VAL A 267 33.74 7.25 4.88
CA VAL A 267 33.63 8.49 4.07
C VAL A 267 33.50 9.72 4.96
N ALA A 268 32.73 9.64 6.06
CA ALA A 268 32.59 10.77 6.99
C ALA A 268 33.84 11.08 7.82
N ALA A 269 34.85 10.20 7.81
CA ALA A 269 36.12 10.40 8.50
C ALA A 269 37.22 10.99 7.59
N LEU A 270 36.95 11.15 6.29
CA LEU A 270 37.79 11.84 5.32
C LEU A 270 37.53 13.35 5.38
#